data_AF-A0A416P9R1-F1
#
_entry.id   AF-A0A416P9R1-F1
#
_cell.length_a   1.000
_cell.length_b   1.000
_cell.length_c   1.000
_cell.angle_alpha   90.00
_cell.angle_beta   90.00
_cell.angle_gamma   90.00
#
_symmetry.space_group_name_H-M   'P 1'
#
loop_
_entity.id
_entity.type
_entity.pdbx_description
1 polymer ?
#
loop_
_entity_poly.entity_id
_entity_poly.type
_entity_poly.pdbx_seq_one_letter_code
_entity_poly.pdbx_strand_id
1 'polypeptide(L)'
;MGLLYLKNEEKQLYNAYGLTVYGRQDRYEWTIYNNKPDENVYTSLRIERNGEEIYNRNLGNRCIFEENFNRTIDNFLWWIDKDNPDAYDIDNAVIKDLCETNSLFNHLIGNRKRKEQAEANEKARVEVIREAEQKQIDLIKQYCEKKNLLFKQYYEKVYLIKLHNKDVRQMIENADNKQFEGLRDFMNEHPDNKDAVIVMNGNIEDIARQIA
;
A
#
# COMPACT_ATOMS: atom_id res chain seq x y z
N MET A 1 32.11 -31.96 -12.32
CA MET A 1 31.59 -30.59 -12.43
C MET A 1 32.65 -29.68 -11.85
N GLY A 2 32.91 -28.53 -12.46
CA GLY A 2 34.03 -27.68 -12.05
C GLY A 2 33.70 -26.21 -12.18
N LEU A 3 34.14 -25.43 -11.20
CA LEU A 3 34.07 -23.98 -11.27
C LEU A 3 35.30 -23.44 -12.01
N LEU A 4 35.06 -22.65 -13.05
CA LEU A 4 36.06 -22.00 -13.87
C LEU A 4 36.19 -20.55 -13.42
N TYR A 5 37.24 -20.26 -12.63
CA TYR A 5 37.55 -18.91 -12.18
C TYR A 5 38.07 -18.06 -13.34
N LEU A 6 37.30 -17.04 -13.71
CA LEU A 6 37.65 -16.09 -14.77
C LEU A 6 38.55 -14.95 -14.28
N LYS A 7 38.83 -14.89 -12.97
CA LYS A 7 39.55 -13.78 -12.30
C LYS A 7 38.88 -12.42 -12.53
N ASN A 8 37.55 -12.41 -12.63
CA ASN A 8 36.79 -11.19 -12.79
C ASN A 8 36.82 -10.34 -11.53
N GLU A 9 36.77 -9.02 -11.71
CA GLU A 9 36.58 -8.07 -10.62
C GLU A 9 35.15 -8.18 -10.06
N GLU A 10 34.98 -7.73 -8.81
CA GLU A 10 33.66 -7.60 -8.23
C GLU A 10 32.89 -6.50 -8.97
N LYS A 11 31.62 -6.76 -9.26
CA LYS A 11 30.73 -5.79 -9.89
C LYS A 11 29.39 -5.72 -9.17
N GLN A 12 28.68 -4.62 -9.36
CA GLN A 12 27.29 -4.50 -8.92
C GLN A 12 26.41 -5.44 -9.75
N LEU A 13 25.59 -6.24 -9.06
CA LEU A 13 24.69 -7.23 -9.64
C LEU A 13 23.23 -6.79 -9.61
N TYR A 14 22.78 -6.16 -8.50
CA TYR A 14 21.38 -5.77 -8.32
C TYR A 14 21.26 -4.63 -7.31
N ASN A 15 20.19 -3.83 -7.39
CA ASN A 15 19.89 -2.77 -6.42
C ASN A 15 18.38 -2.59 -6.28
N ALA A 16 17.87 -2.72 -5.06
CA ALA A 16 16.48 -2.46 -4.70
C ALA A 16 16.34 -2.24 -3.19
N TYR A 17 15.26 -1.57 -2.74
CA TYR A 17 14.93 -1.38 -1.31
C TYR A 17 16.07 -0.73 -0.48
N GLY A 18 16.87 0.14 -1.09
CA GLY A 18 18.04 0.77 -0.44
C GLY A 18 19.22 -0.19 -0.21
N LEU A 19 19.17 -1.39 -0.80
CA LEU A 19 20.19 -2.42 -0.72
C LEU A 19 20.88 -2.58 -2.07
N THR A 20 22.21 -2.63 -2.07
CA THR A 20 23.01 -2.88 -3.28
C THR A 20 23.76 -4.20 -3.13
N VAL A 21 23.69 -5.03 -4.17
CA VAL A 21 24.30 -6.36 -4.20
C VAL A 21 25.47 -6.34 -5.16
N TYR A 22 26.61 -6.83 -4.71
CA TYR A 22 27.82 -7.00 -5.48
C TYR A 22 28.24 -8.47 -5.48
N GLY A 23 28.99 -8.85 -6.50
CA GLY A 23 29.58 -10.18 -6.55
C GLY A 23 30.54 -10.35 -7.72
N ARG A 24 31.29 -11.45 -7.67
CA ARG A 24 32.17 -11.90 -8.76
C ARG A 24 31.45 -12.96 -9.57
N GLN A 25 31.46 -12.78 -10.89
CA GLN A 25 30.86 -13.72 -11.82
C GLN A 25 31.94 -14.61 -12.44
N ASP A 26 31.73 -15.92 -12.41
CA ASP A 26 32.58 -16.96 -12.98
C ASP A 26 31.71 -17.92 -13.83
N ARG A 27 32.29 -19.04 -14.29
CA ARG A 27 31.54 -20.08 -15.01
C ARG A 27 31.53 -21.40 -14.28
N TYR A 28 30.48 -22.18 -14.50
CA TYR A 28 30.33 -23.54 -14.02
C TYR A 28 30.25 -24.50 -15.20
N GLU A 29 31.22 -25.41 -15.28
CA GLU A 29 31.33 -26.42 -16.33
C GLU A 29 30.73 -27.76 -15.88
N TRP A 30 29.83 -28.29 -16.72
CA TRP A 30 29.15 -29.56 -16.50
C TRP A 30 29.94 -30.73 -17.06
N THR A 31 31.00 -31.13 -16.37
CA THR A 31 31.87 -32.26 -16.81
C THR A 31 31.16 -33.62 -16.91
N ILE A 32 29.91 -33.74 -16.42
CA ILE A 32 29.10 -34.97 -16.51
C ILE A 32 28.07 -34.92 -17.66
N TYR A 33 27.85 -33.74 -18.26
CA TYR A 33 26.92 -33.53 -19.35
C TYR A 33 27.64 -32.81 -20.50
N ASN A 34 28.26 -33.58 -21.40
CA ASN A 34 29.07 -33.05 -22.50
C ASN A 34 28.33 -32.08 -23.45
N ASN A 35 26.99 -32.11 -23.46
CA ASN A 35 26.16 -31.25 -24.29
C ASN A 35 25.56 -30.05 -23.54
N LYS A 36 25.80 -29.93 -22.22
CA LYS A 36 25.27 -28.83 -21.43
C LYS A 36 26.26 -27.66 -21.48
N PRO A 37 25.83 -26.46 -21.91
CA PRO A 37 26.72 -25.30 -21.95
C PRO A 37 27.14 -24.90 -20.53
N ASP A 38 28.28 -24.23 -20.44
CA ASP A 38 28.70 -23.58 -19.20
C ASP A 38 27.67 -22.57 -18.73
N GLU A 39 27.45 -22.51 -17.42
CA GLU A 39 26.51 -21.57 -16.81
C GLU A 39 27.25 -20.46 -16.08
N ASN A 40 26.71 -19.25 -16.13
CA ASN A 40 27.22 -18.15 -15.33
C ASN A 40 26.83 -18.36 -13.86
N VAL A 41 27.79 -18.16 -12.98
CA VAL A 41 27.60 -18.31 -11.54
C VAL A 41 28.27 -17.17 -10.78
N TYR A 42 27.74 -16.82 -9.62
CA TYR A 42 28.34 -15.88 -8.70
C TYR A 42 29.06 -16.62 -7.57
N THR A 43 30.34 -16.31 -7.38
CA THR A 43 31.23 -16.97 -6.41
C THR A 43 31.46 -16.14 -5.16
N SER A 44 31.05 -14.88 -5.17
CA SER A 44 30.95 -14.04 -3.99
C SER A 44 29.63 -13.27 -3.99
N LEU A 45 29.19 -12.92 -2.80
CA LEU A 45 28.02 -12.07 -2.60
C LEU A 45 28.33 -11.09 -1.48
N ARG A 46 28.14 -9.81 -1.77
CA ARG A 46 28.28 -8.73 -0.80
C ARG A 46 27.05 -7.83 -0.89
N ILE A 47 26.47 -7.48 0.24
CA ILE A 47 25.27 -6.67 0.33
C ILE A 47 25.59 -5.45 1.18
N GLU A 48 25.31 -4.28 0.61
CA GLU A 48 25.41 -3.01 1.30
C GLU A 48 24.02 -2.41 1.53
N ARG A 49 23.85 -1.75 2.68
CA ARG A 49 22.70 -0.89 2.98
C ARG A 49 23.24 0.52 3.20
N ASN A 50 22.82 1.48 2.37
CA ASN A 50 23.28 2.87 2.47
C ASN A 50 24.82 3.05 2.52
N GLY A 51 25.57 2.18 1.83
CA GLY A 51 27.04 2.18 1.82
C GLY A 51 27.70 1.45 2.99
N GLU A 52 26.93 0.92 3.94
CA GLU A 52 27.45 0.05 5.00
C GLU A 52 27.31 -1.42 4.59
N GLU A 53 28.40 -2.18 4.72
CA GLU A 53 28.39 -3.62 4.47
C GLU A 53 27.60 -4.35 5.56
N ILE A 54 26.50 -5.01 5.18
CA ILE A 54 25.69 -5.82 6.10
C ILE A 54 25.94 -7.32 5.92
N TYR A 55 26.51 -7.72 4.78
CA TYR A 55 26.84 -9.10 4.48
C TYR A 55 27.96 -9.17 3.44
N ASN A 56 28.92 -10.07 3.64
CA ASN A 56 29.99 -10.33 2.67
C ASN A 56 30.48 -11.77 2.80
N ARG A 57 30.36 -12.54 1.72
CA ARG A 57 30.80 -13.94 1.70
C ARG A 57 31.40 -14.34 0.37
N ASN A 58 32.51 -15.06 0.46
CA ASN A 58 33.01 -15.90 -0.61
C ASN A 58 32.35 -17.29 -0.54
N LEU A 59 31.70 -17.69 -1.63
CA LEU A 59 30.89 -18.89 -1.74
C LEU A 59 31.68 -20.06 -2.36
N GLY A 60 32.67 -19.76 -3.21
CA GLY A 60 33.45 -20.77 -3.94
C GLY A 60 32.56 -21.78 -4.67
N ASN A 61 32.67 -23.06 -4.33
CA ASN A 61 31.89 -24.14 -4.95
C ASN A 61 30.39 -24.12 -4.58
N ARG A 62 29.97 -23.37 -3.55
CA ARG A 62 28.54 -23.13 -3.24
C ARG A 62 28.04 -21.90 -4.01
N CYS A 63 28.40 -21.80 -5.28
CA CYS A 63 28.09 -20.63 -6.10
C CYS A 63 26.59 -20.48 -6.37
N ILE A 64 26.16 -19.25 -6.64
CA ILE A 64 24.78 -18.95 -7.00
C ILE A 64 24.68 -18.95 -8.53
N PHE A 65 23.82 -19.78 -9.10
CA PHE A 65 23.56 -19.74 -10.54
C PHE A 65 22.84 -18.46 -10.93
N GLU A 66 23.22 -17.84 -12.05
CA GLU A 66 22.67 -16.55 -12.49
C GLU A 66 21.14 -16.61 -12.66
N GLU A 67 20.59 -17.72 -13.16
CA GLU A 67 19.14 -17.91 -13.24
C GLU A 67 18.48 -17.85 -11.85
N ASN A 68 19.05 -18.55 -10.86
CA ASN A 68 18.53 -18.59 -9.50
C ASN A 68 18.64 -17.23 -8.82
N PHE A 69 19.76 -16.53 -9.04
CA PHE A 69 19.96 -15.17 -8.57
C PHE A 69 18.83 -14.27 -9.08
N ASN A 70 18.62 -14.22 -10.40
CA ASN A 70 17.62 -13.35 -11.03
C ASN A 70 16.20 -13.64 -10.56
N ARG A 71 15.89 -14.91 -10.26
CA ARG A 71 14.56 -15.33 -9.78
C ARG A 71 14.31 -14.99 -8.31
N THR A 72 15.36 -14.90 -7.49
CA THR A 72 15.22 -14.84 -6.03
C THR A 72 15.67 -13.51 -5.42
N ILE A 73 16.64 -12.82 -6.01
CA ILE A 73 17.32 -11.69 -5.37
C ILE A 73 16.36 -10.55 -4.98
N ASP A 74 15.35 -10.25 -5.79
CA ASP A 74 14.37 -9.21 -5.47
C ASP A 74 13.53 -9.56 -4.23
N ASN A 75 13.12 -10.82 -4.09
CA ASN A 75 12.42 -11.29 -2.89
C ASN A 75 13.35 -11.33 -1.68
N PHE A 76 14.60 -11.69 -1.90
CA PHE A 76 15.64 -11.73 -0.87
C PHE A 76 15.90 -10.35 -0.27
N LEU A 77 16.12 -9.33 -1.10
CA LEU A 77 16.34 -7.96 -0.63
C LEU A 77 15.10 -7.36 0.02
N TRP A 78 13.90 -7.65 -0.52
CA TRP A 78 12.66 -7.22 0.12
C TRP A 78 12.51 -7.83 1.53
N TRP A 79 12.85 -9.11 1.70
CA TRP A 79 12.83 -9.76 2.99
C TRP A 79 13.82 -9.12 3.97
N ILE A 80 15.03 -8.79 3.52
CA ILE A 80 16.02 -8.09 4.35
C ILE A 80 15.52 -6.70 4.78
N ASP A 81 14.90 -5.95 3.88
CA ASP A 81 14.33 -4.63 4.16
C ASP A 81 13.16 -4.70 5.17
N LYS A 82 12.25 -5.66 4.97
CA LYS A 82 11.02 -5.76 5.77
C LYS A 82 11.20 -6.43 7.12
N ASP A 83 11.96 -7.51 7.17
CA ASP A 83 12.05 -8.36 8.36
C ASP A 83 13.31 -8.07 9.18
N ASN A 84 14.24 -7.27 8.63
CA ASN A 84 15.50 -6.84 9.23
C ASN A 84 16.26 -7.98 9.96
N PRO A 85 16.56 -9.08 9.24
CA PRO A 85 17.29 -10.22 9.79
C PRO A 85 18.70 -9.84 10.21
N ASP A 86 19.27 -10.60 11.14
CA ASP A 86 20.67 -10.46 11.50
C ASP A 86 21.62 -11.12 10.47
N ALA A 87 22.92 -10.93 10.63
CA ALA A 87 23.91 -11.46 9.69
C ALA A 87 23.90 -13.00 9.61
N TYR A 88 23.54 -13.69 10.68
CA TYR A 88 23.47 -15.15 10.71
C TYR A 88 22.27 -15.66 9.92
N ASP A 89 21.11 -15.02 10.09
CA ASP A 89 19.90 -15.31 9.32
C ASP A 89 20.10 -15.04 7.84
N ILE A 90 20.74 -13.92 7.48
CA ILE A 90 21.10 -13.58 6.10
C ILE A 90 22.00 -14.67 5.51
N ASP A 91 23.04 -15.09 6.24
CA ASP A 91 23.98 -16.10 5.77
C ASP A 91 23.29 -17.44 5.44
N ASN A 92 22.43 -17.91 6.35
CA ASN A 92 21.67 -19.12 6.14
C ASN A 92 20.73 -19.01 4.93
N ALA A 93 20.07 -17.86 4.78
CA ALA A 93 19.16 -17.61 3.68
C ALA A 93 19.91 -17.51 2.33
N VAL A 94 21.14 -16.96 2.29
CA VAL A 94 21.97 -16.99 1.06
C VAL A 94 22.23 -18.43 0.62
N ILE A 95 22.63 -19.30 1.55
CA ILE A 95 22.91 -20.70 1.21
C ILE A 95 21.62 -21.40 0.75
N LYS A 96 20.53 -21.28 1.51
CA LYS A 96 19.30 -22.01 1.26
C LYS A 96 18.50 -21.47 0.07
N ASP A 97 18.38 -20.15 -0.05
CA ASP A 97 17.44 -19.54 -0.97
C ASP A 97 18.10 -19.11 -2.28
N LEU A 98 19.36 -18.65 -2.23
CA LEU A 98 20.11 -18.28 -3.44
C LEU A 98 20.92 -19.44 -4.03
N CYS A 99 21.63 -20.23 -3.20
CA CYS A 99 22.47 -21.32 -3.72
C CYS A 99 21.67 -22.59 -4.04
N GLU A 100 20.77 -23.01 -3.13
CA GLU A 100 20.02 -24.28 -3.25
C GLU A 100 18.67 -24.17 -3.98
N THR A 101 18.26 -22.95 -4.39
CA THR A 101 16.99 -22.67 -5.09
C THR A 101 15.74 -23.00 -4.26
N ASN A 102 15.33 -22.08 -3.38
CA ASN A 102 14.13 -22.27 -2.57
C ASN A 102 12.88 -21.63 -3.21
N SER A 103 12.12 -22.44 -3.95
CA SER A 103 10.85 -21.98 -4.57
C SER A 103 9.79 -21.57 -3.55
N LEU A 104 9.79 -22.17 -2.35
CA LEU A 104 8.83 -21.86 -1.29
C LEU A 104 9.07 -20.45 -0.74
N PHE A 105 10.34 -20.07 -0.53
CA PHE A 105 10.71 -18.71 -0.11
C PHE A 105 10.14 -17.67 -1.07
N ASN A 106 10.40 -17.83 -2.37
CA ASN A 106 9.90 -16.91 -3.40
C ASN A 106 8.36 -16.82 -3.43
N HIS A 107 7.68 -17.96 -3.31
CA HIS A 107 6.22 -17.98 -3.28
C HIS A 107 5.65 -17.24 -2.06
N LEU A 108 6.22 -17.46 -0.87
CA LEU A 108 5.77 -16.81 0.36
C LEU A 108 5.99 -15.29 0.33
N ILE A 109 7.17 -14.84 -0.08
CA ILE A 109 7.47 -13.40 -0.21
C ILE A 109 6.59 -12.76 -1.29
N GLY A 110 6.42 -13.42 -2.44
CA GLY A 110 5.52 -12.95 -3.49
C GLY A 110 4.06 -12.79 -3.03
N ASN A 111 3.56 -13.69 -2.17
CA ASN A 111 2.23 -13.55 -1.58
C ASN A 111 2.13 -12.34 -0.64
N ARG A 112 3.16 -12.10 0.19
CA ARG A 112 3.21 -10.93 1.07
C ARG A 112 3.20 -9.62 0.27
N LYS A 113 4.06 -9.50 -0.75
CA LYS A 113 4.11 -8.35 -1.67
C LYS A 113 2.74 -8.07 -2.31
N ARG A 114 2.06 -9.11 -2.82
CA ARG A 114 0.72 -8.97 -3.42
C ARG A 114 -0.33 -8.51 -2.41
N LYS A 115 -0.28 -9.01 -1.17
CA LYS A 115 -1.19 -8.61 -0.10
C LYS A 115 -1.00 -7.13 0.25
N GLU A 116 0.25 -6.69 0.43
CA GLU A 116 0.56 -5.28 0.70
C GLU A 116 0.06 -4.36 -0.42
N GLN A 117 0.26 -4.77 -1.68
CA GLN A 117 -0.22 -4.00 -2.82
C GLN A 117 -1.75 -3.94 -2.87
N ALA A 118 -2.44 -5.04 -2.58
CA ALA A 118 -3.90 -5.07 -2.51
C ALA A 118 -4.44 -4.14 -1.41
N GLU A 119 -3.81 -4.15 -0.22
CA GLU A 119 -4.19 -3.27 0.88
C GLU A 119 -3.92 -1.79 0.56
N ALA A 120 -2.82 -1.46 -0.11
CA ALA A 120 -2.52 -0.11 -0.55
C ALA A 120 -3.52 0.39 -1.61
N ASN A 121 -3.86 -0.47 -2.58
CA ASN A 121 -4.85 -0.16 -3.60
C ASN A 121 -6.25 0.06 -3.00
N GLU A 122 -6.64 -0.76 -2.03
CA GLU A 122 -7.92 -0.59 -1.34
C GLU A 122 -7.97 0.72 -0.56
N LYS A 123 -6.91 1.03 0.19
CA LYS A 123 -6.79 2.31 0.90
C LYS A 123 -6.87 3.49 -0.05
N ALA A 124 -6.16 3.45 -1.17
CA ALA A 124 -6.20 4.49 -2.19
C ALA A 124 -7.62 4.65 -2.78
N ARG A 125 -8.31 3.54 -3.05
CA ARG A 125 -9.69 3.56 -3.55
C ARG A 125 -10.65 4.21 -2.55
N VAL A 126 -10.56 3.84 -1.27
CA VAL A 126 -11.37 4.43 -0.20
C VAL A 126 -11.09 5.92 -0.06
N GLU A 127 -9.83 6.35 -0.17
CA GLU A 127 -9.48 7.77 -0.07
C GLU A 127 -10.05 8.59 -1.23
N VAL A 128 -9.99 8.08 -2.47
CA VAL A 128 -10.62 8.73 -3.64
C VAL A 128 -12.13 8.89 -3.44
N ILE A 129 -12.80 7.87 -2.89
CA ILE A 129 -14.24 7.93 -2.59
C ILE A 129 -14.51 9.02 -1.53
N ARG A 130 -13.72 9.05 -0.45
CA ARG A 130 -13.85 10.06 0.61
C ARG A 130 -13.62 11.48 0.10
N GLU A 131 -12.61 11.70 -0.73
CA GLU A 131 -12.34 13.00 -1.34
C GLU A 131 -13.48 13.45 -2.25
N ALA A 132 -14.07 12.53 -3.02
CA ALA A 132 -15.22 12.82 -3.88
C ALA A 132 -16.47 13.18 -3.06
N GLU A 133 -16.75 12.42 -2.00
CA GLU A 133 -17.85 12.69 -1.07
C GLU A 133 -17.66 14.03 -0.35
N GLN A 134 -16.44 14.33 0.12
CA GLN A 134 -16.13 15.59 0.78
C GLN A 134 -16.36 16.80 -0.15
N LYS A 135 -15.96 16.71 -1.42
CA LYS A 135 -16.24 17.75 -2.42
C LYS A 135 -17.74 17.99 -2.61
N GLN A 136 -18.55 16.93 -2.59
CA GLN A 136 -20.00 17.05 -2.65
C GLN A 136 -20.58 17.70 -1.39
N ILE A 137 -20.11 17.30 -0.20
CA ILE A 137 -20.51 17.95 1.06
C ILE A 137 -20.18 19.44 1.05
N ASP A 138 -18.98 19.81 0.60
CA ASP A 138 -18.55 21.21 0.55
C ASP A 138 -19.38 22.04 -0.44
N LEU A 139 -19.76 21.47 -1.58
CA LEU A 139 -20.72 22.08 -2.51
C LEU A 139 -22.06 22.36 -1.82
N ILE A 140 -22.59 21.39 -1.08
CA ILE A 140 -23.86 21.53 -0.36
C ILE A 140 -23.76 22.61 0.71
N LYS A 141 -22.67 22.64 1.49
CA LYS A 141 -22.43 23.69 2.50
C LYS A 141 -22.38 25.08 1.88
N GLN A 142 -21.67 25.25 0.75
CA GLN A 142 -21.64 26.52 0.02
C GLN A 142 -23.02 26.95 -0.47
N TYR A 143 -23.83 26.01 -0.96
CA TYR A 143 -25.21 26.29 -1.35
C TYR A 143 -26.06 26.72 -0.15
N CYS A 144 -25.95 26.02 0.98
CA CYS A 144 -26.63 26.36 2.22
C CYS A 144 -26.26 27.78 2.69
N GLU A 145 -24.97 28.14 2.67
CA GLU A 145 -24.52 29.49 3.03
C GLU A 145 -25.16 30.56 2.12
N LYS A 146 -25.16 30.36 0.80
CA LYS A 146 -25.77 31.30 -0.17
C LYS A 146 -27.27 31.46 0.02
N LYS A 147 -27.97 30.39 0.39
CA LYS A 147 -29.43 30.36 0.57
C LYS A 147 -29.87 30.62 2.02
N ASN A 148 -28.93 30.86 2.93
CA ASN A 148 -29.16 31.00 4.37
C ASN A 148 -29.94 29.79 4.96
N LEU A 149 -29.51 28.58 4.60
CA LEU A 149 -30.01 27.30 5.09
C LEU A 149 -29.00 26.69 6.06
N LEU A 150 -29.50 25.89 6.99
CA LEU A 150 -28.69 25.08 7.89
C LEU A 150 -28.43 23.70 7.27
N PHE A 151 -27.15 23.32 7.18
CA PHE A 151 -26.73 21.99 6.81
C PHE A 151 -26.64 21.09 8.05
N LYS A 152 -27.32 19.95 8.06
CA LYS A 152 -27.12 18.90 9.06
C LYS A 152 -27.01 17.54 8.38
N GLN A 153 -25.98 16.79 8.73
CA GLN A 153 -25.81 15.41 8.31
C GLN A 153 -26.25 14.48 9.44
N TYR A 154 -27.00 13.45 9.08
CA TYR A 154 -27.47 12.40 9.97
C TYR A 154 -27.32 11.05 9.27
N TYR A 155 -26.37 10.25 9.77
CA TYR A 155 -25.88 9.05 9.09
C TYR A 155 -25.47 9.36 7.63
N GLU A 156 -26.04 8.64 6.67
CA GLU A 156 -25.77 8.78 5.23
C GLU A 156 -26.62 9.86 4.55
N LYS A 157 -27.54 10.49 5.30
CA LYS A 157 -28.46 11.50 4.77
C LYS A 157 -28.09 12.91 5.19
N VAL A 158 -28.35 13.84 4.28
CA VAL A 158 -28.18 15.27 4.48
C VAL A 158 -29.54 15.94 4.52
N TYR A 159 -29.67 16.95 5.38
CA TYR A 159 -30.87 17.77 5.55
C TYR A 159 -30.49 19.25 5.40
N LEU A 160 -31.19 19.93 4.50
CA LEU A 160 -31.13 21.38 4.33
C LEU A 160 -32.35 22.01 4.99
N ILE A 161 -32.11 22.75 6.07
CA ILE A 161 -33.18 23.25 6.94
C ILE A 161 -33.24 24.76 6.82
N LYS A 162 -34.42 25.30 6.52
CA LYS A 162 -34.68 26.74 6.58
C LYS A 162 -35.09 27.11 8.00
N LEU A 163 -34.36 28.04 8.59
CA LEU A 163 -34.64 28.56 9.92
C LEU A 163 -35.47 29.84 9.80
N HIS A 164 -36.59 29.87 10.50
CA HIS A 164 -37.43 31.06 10.65
C HIS A 164 -37.18 31.75 11.99
N ASN A 165 -36.76 30.97 13.00
CA ASN A 165 -36.37 31.44 14.32
C ASN A 165 -34.86 31.25 14.56
N LYS A 166 -34.16 32.31 14.99
CA LYS A 166 -32.70 32.29 15.20
C LYS A 166 -32.30 31.46 16.41
N ASP A 167 -33.17 31.32 17.40
CA ASP A 167 -32.88 30.60 18.65
C ASP A 167 -32.87 29.07 18.45
N VAL A 168 -33.51 28.59 17.38
CA VAL A 168 -33.62 27.16 17.03
C VAL A 168 -32.36 26.64 16.35
N ARG A 169 -31.49 27.53 15.85
CA ARG A 169 -30.24 27.15 15.17
C ARG A 169 -29.33 26.33 16.07
N GLN A 170 -29.03 26.84 17.25
CA GLN A 170 -28.11 26.17 18.20
C GLN A 170 -28.69 24.84 18.70
N MET A 171 -30.02 24.74 18.81
CA MET A 171 -30.69 23.51 19.20
C MET A 171 -30.46 22.39 18.17
N ILE A 172 -30.58 22.70 16.87
CA ILE A 172 -30.38 21.71 15.80
C ILE A 172 -28.90 21.39 15.59
N GLU A 173 -28.01 22.39 15.65
CA GLU A 173 -26.56 22.19 15.51
C GLU A 173 -26.02 21.28 16.63
N ASN A 174 -26.42 21.52 17.88
CA ASN A 174 -25.97 20.77 19.05
C ASN A 174 -26.73 19.46 19.31
N ALA A 175 -27.83 19.22 18.60
CA ALA A 175 -28.60 17.99 18.76
C ALA A 175 -27.72 16.77 18.44
N ASP A 176 -27.69 15.82 19.37
CA ASP A 176 -27.19 14.47 19.12
C ASP A 176 -28.12 13.72 18.14
N ASN A 177 -27.73 12.52 17.74
CA ASN A 177 -28.49 11.73 16.77
C ASN A 177 -29.95 11.47 17.20
N LYS A 178 -30.20 11.18 18.50
CA LYS A 178 -31.55 10.88 18.99
C LYS A 178 -32.41 12.13 19.07
N GLN A 179 -31.81 13.23 19.52
CA GLN A 179 -32.47 14.54 19.58
C GLN A 179 -32.79 15.05 18.17
N PHE A 180 -31.87 14.90 17.22
CA PHE A 180 -32.10 15.29 15.84
C PHE A 180 -33.16 14.43 15.15
N GLU A 181 -33.23 13.13 15.47
CA GLU A 181 -34.31 12.26 14.99
C GLU A 181 -35.70 12.78 15.39
N GLY A 182 -35.90 13.11 16.66
CA GLY A 182 -37.17 13.69 17.12
C GLY A 182 -37.48 15.04 16.45
N LEU A 183 -36.47 15.90 16.26
CA LEU A 183 -36.62 17.17 15.55
C LEU A 183 -36.95 16.97 14.06
N ARG A 184 -36.33 15.98 13.41
CA ARG A 184 -36.59 15.60 12.02
C ARG A 184 -38.03 15.15 11.86
N ASP A 185 -38.50 14.25 12.72
CA ASP A 185 -39.86 13.71 12.64
C ASP A 185 -40.90 14.82 12.86
N PHE A 186 -40.66 15.70 13.83
CA PHE A 186 -41.50 16.88 14.05
C PHE A 186 -41.54 17.81 12.82
N MET A 187 -40.40 18.09 12.18
CA MET A 187 -40.34 18.92 10.97
C MET A 187 -41.01 18.27 9.76
N ASN A 188 -41.01 16.94 9.68
CA ASN A 188 -41.70 16.20 8.61
C ASN A 188 -43.22 16.16 8.82
N GLU A 189 -43.68 16.00 10.06
CA GLU A 189 -45.11 15.98 10.42
C GLU A 189 -45.74 17.37 10.35
N HIS A 190 -44.95 18.44 10.54
CA HIS A 190 -45.40 19.83 10.52
C HIS A 190 -44.62 20.66 9.47
N PRO A 191 -44.91 20.50 8.17
CA PRO A 191 -44.24 21.24 7.11
C PRO A 191 -44.50 22.77 7.16
N ASP A 192 -45.59 23.19 7.82
CA ASP A 192 -45.93 24.60 8.05
C ASP A 192 -45.34 25.18 9.36
N ASN A 193 -44.37 24.49 9.96
CA ASN A 193 -43.77 24.92 11.21
C ASN A 193 -43.14 26.32 11.10
N LYS A 194 -43.46 27.19 12.07
CA LYS A 194 -43.00 28.59 12.11
C LYS A 194 -41.56 28.75 12.59
N ASP A 195 -40.96 27.68 13.11
CA ASP A 195 -39.62 27.72 13.70
C ASP A 195 -38.54 27.22 12.73
N ALA A 196 -38.71 26.03 12.15
CA ALA A 196 -37.78 25.43 11.19
C ALA A 196 -38.49 24.43 10.28
N VAL A 197 -38.10 24.38 9.00
CA VAL A 197 -38.66 23.48 7.98
C VAL A 197 -37.54 22.85 7.16
N ILE A 198 -37.63 21.53 6.92
CA ILE A 198 -36.73 20.82 6.00
C ILE A 198 -37.14 21.18 4.56
N VAL A 199 -36.23 21.82 3.83
CA VAL A 199 -36.45 22.22 2.43
C VAL A 199 -36.05 21.11 1.48
N MET A 200 -35.02 20.36 1.83
CA MET A 200 -34.50 19.27 1.01
C MET A 200 -33.81 18.24 1.92
N ASN A 201 -34.00 16.96 1.62
CA ASN A 201 -33.29 15.88 2.29
C ASN A 201 -33.04 14.71 1.33
N GLY A 202 -31.98 13.95 1.58
CA GLY A 202 -31.57 12.87 0.69
C GLY A 202 -30.13 12.44 0.93
N ASN A 203 -29.62 11.56 0.07
CA ASN A 203 -28.22 11.18 0.09
C ASN A 203 -27.35 12.34 -0.43
N ILE A 204 -26.07 12.37 -0.03
CA ILE A 204 -25.14 13.44 -0.43
C ILE A 204 -25.10 13.62 -1.95
N GLU A 205 -25.02 12.53 -2.71
CA GLU A 205 -24.97 12.57 -4.18
C GLU A 205 -26.24 13.15 -4.80
N ASP A 206 -27.42 12.74 -4.32
CA ASP A 206 -28.71 13.20 -4.84
C ASP A 206 -28.91 14.69 -4.59
N ILE A 207 -28.57 15.15 -3.38
CA ILE A 207 -28.64 16.55 -2.99
C ILE A 207 -27.67 17.38 -3.81
N ALA A 208 -26.41 16.93 -3.93
CA ALA A 208 -25.39 17.62 -4.73
C ALA A 208 -25.82 17.79 -6.20
N ARG A 209 -26.49 16.79 -6.79
CA ARG A 209 -27.04 16.88 -8.15
C ARG A 209 -28.22 17.84 -8.27
N GLN A 210 -29.06 17.95 -7.25
CA GLN A 210 -30.24 18.83 -7.28
C GLN A 210 -29.89 20.32 -7.11
N ILE A 211 -28.73 20.63 -6.51
CA ILE A 211 -28.29 22.01 -6.24
C ILE A 211 -27.21 22.52 -7.19
N ALA A 212 -26.60 21.64 -7.99
CA ALA A 212 -25.62 21.97 -9.04
C ALA A 212 -26.31 22.58 -10.27
#